data_AF-A0A4Y8UK23-F1
#
_entry.id   AF-A0A4Y8UK23-F1
#
_cell.length_a   1.000
_cell.length_b   1.000
_cell.length_c   1.000
_cell.angle_alpha   90.00
_cell.angle_beta   90.00
_cell.angle_gamma   90.00
#
_symmetry.space_group_name_H-M   'P 1'
#
loop_
_entity.id
_entity.type
_entity.pdbx_description
1 polymer ?
#
loop_
_entity_poly.entity_id
_entity_poly.type
_entity_poly.pdbx_seq_one_letter_code
_entity_poly.pdbx_strand_id
1 'polypeptide(L)'
;MTLRNETGLDGRSTCRFPGCTRATEPGDGRGRPPAYCDDPAHNRAAAYRARRGAEPGDQQGSKSEGTGEPAVVVVRERAATLVERFEAAAMAMAATATGVVEELRTLGEVAAVEVELESVTAAAEQRAAQARSDAAEAERRRRRAEAAAAEADQLRADAEAAAEEALTAEQHARSAALAAEREATRAHEDVERLAANVAALTHERDAALAQARRLADDLTAAQALVDQARGERERMCADMDERERRILDLEAERAAARQEVTALAARLDEVRALYATLNSPGPHRTTRPDQGEHA
;
A
#
# COMPACT_ATOMS: atom_id res chain seq x y z
N MET A 1 47.78 -24.64 45.88
CA MET A 1 48.79 -25.30 46.74
C MET A 1 48.89 -24.52 48.03
N THR A 2 48.26 -25.05 49.06
CA THR A 2 48.47 -24.69 50.47
C THR A 2 49.89 -25.07 50.89
N LEU A 3 50.63 -24.13 51.46
CA LEU A 3 51.72 -24.44 52.38
C LEU A 3 51.38 -23.77 53.72
N ARG A 4 51.08 -24.64 54.69
CA ARG A 4 51.04 -24.32 56.12
C ARG A 4 52.45 -23.97 56.56
N ASN A 5 52.56 -22.99 57.45
CA ASN A 5 53.58 -23.03 58.49
C ASN A 5 52.97 -22.52 59.80
N GLU A 6 52.75 -23.48 60.68
CA GLU A 6 52.36 -23.34 62.07
C GLU A 6 53.63 -23.16 62.91
N THR A 7 53.75 -22.03 63.58
CA THR A 7 54.63 -21.78 64.75
C THR A 7 53.87 -20.72 65.56
N GLY A 8 53.29 -20.95 66.73
CA GLY A 8 53.78 -21.74 67.85
C GLY A 8 54.73 -20.88 68.67
N LEU A 9 54.27 -20.39 69.84
CA LEU A 9 54.96 -19.53 70.83
C LEU A 9 54.92 -18.03 70.45
N ASP A 10 54.37 -17.10 71.24
CA ASP A 10 54.85 -16.75 72.58
C ASP A 10 53.74 -16.16 73.47
N GLY A 11 52.99 -17.02 74.14
CA GLY A 11 52.25 -16.66 75.35
C GLY A 11 53.16 -16.56 76.58
N ARG A 12 54.40 -16.09 76.42
CA ARG A 12 55.35 -15.94 77.53
C ARG A 12 55.03 -14.67 78.29
N SER A 13 54.03 -14.75 79.16
CA SER A 13 53.84 -13.72 80.19
C SER A 13 55.08 -13.63 81.07
N THR A 14 55.44 -12.43 81.50
CA THR A 14 56.53 -12.23 82.46
C THR A 14 56.11 -12.75 83.83
N CYS A 15 57.05 -13.34 84.59
CA CYS A 15 56.83 -13.84 85.94
C CYS A 15 56.16 -12.78 86.82
N ARG A 16 55.06 -13.15 87.50
CA ARG A 16 54.29 -12.21 88.33
C ARG A 16 54.93 -11.93 89.70
N PHE A 17 56.13 -12.43 90.00
CA PHE A 17 56.83 -12.15 91.25
C PHE A 17 57.39 -10.70 91.25
N PRO A 18 57.29 -9.92 92.34
CA PRO A 18 57.78 -8.54 92.36
C PRO A 18 59.28 -8.45 92.01
N GLY A 19 59.63 -7.65 90.99
CA GLY A 19 61.02 -7.43 90.56
C GLY A 19 61.63 -8.52 89.66
N CYS A 20 60.87 -9.54 89.27
CA CYS A 20 61.36 -10.58 88.34
C CYS A 20 60.93 -10.30 86.90
N THR A 21 61.86 -10.35 85.95
CA THR A 21 61.60 -10.16 84.49
C THR A 21 61.72 -11.45 83.68
N ARG A 22 61.92 -12.61 84.32
CA ARG A 22 62.02 -13.91 83.64
C ARG A 22 60.66 -14.32 83.05
N ALA A 23 60.68 -15.06 81.94
CA ALA A 23 59.47 -15.63 81.35
C ALA A 23 58.84 -16.67 82.29
N THR A 24 57.51 -16.76 82.30
CA THR A 24 56.81 -17.86 82.96
C THR A 24 57.11 -19.20 82.30
N GLU A 25 57.04 -20.28 83.08
CA GLU A 25 57.24 -21.63 82.56
C GLU A 25 56.23 -21.97 81.43
N PRO A 26 56.62 -22.73 80.39
CA PRO A 26 55.68 -23.16 79.37
C PRO A 26 54.59 -24.04 79.98
N GLY A 27 53.32 -23.63 79.86
CA GLY A 27 52.19 -24.48 80.26
C GLY A 27 52.07 -25.71 79.36
N ASP A 28 51.56 -26.82 79.89
CA ASP A 28 51.32 -28.11 79.21
C ASP A 28 50.18 -28.08 78.17
N GLY A 29 49.71 -26.88 77.80
CA GLY A 29 48.69 -26.68 76.77
C GLY A 29 47.25 -27.01 77.17
N ARG A 30 46.99 -27.43 78.42
CA ARG A 30 45.62 -27.65 78.92
C ARG A 30 45.40 -26.93 80.25
N GLY A 31 44.83 -25.72 80.16
CA GLY A 31 44.46 -24.92 81.33
C GLY A 31 45.05 -23.52 81.31
N ARG A 32 44.89 -22.79 82.42
CA ARG A 32 45.42 -21.43 82.57
C ARG A 32 46.95 -21.49 82.68
N PRO A 33 47.72 -20.75 81.86
CA PRO A 33 49.18 -20.80 81.90
C PRO A 33 49.73 -20.38 83.29
N PRO A 34 50.86 -20.98 83.72
CA PRO A 34 51.43 -20.73 85.04
C PRO A 34 51.90 -19.29 85.19
N ALA A 35 51.71 -18.72 86.38
CA ALA A 35 51.91 -17.28 86.63
C ALA A 35 53.35 -16.92 87.07
N TYR A 36 54.23 -17.91 87.26
CA TYR A 36 55.59 -17.73 87.78
C TYR A 36 56.61 -18.49 86.92
N CYS A 37 57.89 -18.18 87.06
CA CYS A 37 58.98 -18.88 86.36
C CYS A 37 59.38 -20.18 87.08
N ASP A 38 60.35 -20.90 86.53
CA ASP A 38 60.93 -22.16 87.02
C ASP A 38 61.72 -22.06 88.34
N ASP A 39 61.74 -20.89 88.99
CA ASP A 39 62.42 -20.67 90.25
C ASP A 39 61.54 -21.13 91.43
N PRO A 40 61.95 -22.10 92.26
CA PRO A 40 61.16 -22.57 93.39
C PRO A 40 60.82 -21.47 94.40
N ALA A 41 61.64 -20.42 94.48
CA ALA A 41 61.40 -19.26 95.35
C ALA A 41 60.31 -18.33 94.79
N HIS A 42 59.97 -18.41 93.50
CA HIS A 42 58.95 -17.59 92.85
C HIS A 42 57.61 -18.33 92.79
N ASN A 43 56.92 -18.35 93.92
CA ASN A 43 55.57 -18.90 94.00
C ASN A 43 54.59 -17.90 94.62
N ARG A 44 53.29 -18.20 94.57
CA ARG A 44 52.23 -17.33 95.06
C ARG A 44 52.39 -16.94 96.54
N ALA A 45 52.83 -17.88 97.38
CA ALA A 45 53.01 -17.64 98.81
C ALA A 45 54.22 -16.73 99.09
N ALA A 46 55.31 -16.88 98.33
CA ALA A 46 56.47 -16.00 98.40
C ALA A 46 56.17 -14.61 97.83
N ALA A 47 55.46 -14.52 96.69
CA ALA A 47 55.05 -13.26 96.08
C ALA A 47 54.08 -12.46 96.97
N TYR A 48 53.24 -13.16 97.75
CA TYR A 48 52.36 -12.53 98.75
C TYR A 48 53.16 -12.02 99.96
N ARG A 49 54.13 -12.80 100.46
CA ARG A 49 55.04 -12.36 101.54
C ARG A 49 55.91 -11.18 101.12
N ALA A 50 56.44 -11.18 99.89
CA ALA A 50 57.24 -10.08 99.34
C ALA A 50 56.42 -8.78 99.17
N ARG A 51 55.12 -8.86 98.85
CA ARG A 51 54.24 -7.68 98.80
C ARG A 51 53.81 -7.21 100.20
N ARG A 52 53.59 -8.14 101.14
CA ARG A 52 53.25 -7.82 102.54
C ARG A 52 54.42 -7.33 103.39
N GLY A 53 55.67 -7.64 103.00
CA GLY A 53 56.88 -7.07 103.59
C GLY A 53 57.23 -5.68 103.06
N ALA A 54 56.48 -5.18 102.07
CA ALA A 54 56.76 -3.95 101.34
C ALA A 54 55.63 -2.89 101.41
N GLU A 55 54.73 -2.94 102.41
CA GLU A 55 53.89 -1.79 102.77
C GLU A 55 53.77 -1.62 104.30
N PRO A 56 53.93 -0.37 104.82
CA PRO A 56 53.99 -0.08 106.26
C PRO A 56 52.60 0.22 106.83
N GLY A 57 52.12 -0.66 107.70
CA GLY A 57 50.87 -0.51 108.45
C GLY A 57 51.14 -0.18 109.92
N ASP A 58 50.71 1.01 110.30
CA ASP A 58 50.96 1.74 111.54
C ASP A 58 49.87 1.45 112.61
N GLN A 59 50.24 1.57 113.91
CA GLN A 59 49.40 1.81 115.12
C GLN A 59 48.62 0.61 115.75
N GLN A 60 48.51 0.39 117.07
CA GLN A 60 48.87 1.11 118.32
C GLN A 60 48.64 0.19 119.56
N GLY A 61 49.36 0.39 120.67
CA GLY A 61 49.13 -0.36 121.92
C GLY A 61 50.08 -0.06 123.11
N SER A 62 50.10 1.20 123.56
CA SER A 62 50.60 1.78 124.83
C SER A 62 51.22 0.89 125.95
N LYS A 63 52.39 1.31 126.47
CA LYS A 63 52.50 1.94 127.81
C LYS A 63 53.78 2.76 127.95
N SER A 64 53.61 3.92 128.57
CA SER A 64 54.52 5.05 128.78
C SER A 64 55.37 4.92 130.04
N GLU A 65 56.58 5.52 130.02
CA GLU A 65 57.15 6.29 131.14
C GLU A 65 58.03 7.45 130.59
N GLY A 66 57.75 8.68 131.04
CA GLY A 66 58.72 9.77 131.17
C GLY A 66 59.06 10.66 129.95
N THR A 67 58.15 11.47 129.41
CA THR A 67 57.98 12.95 129.61
C THR A 67 59.16 13.88 129.24
N GLY A 68 58.94 14.73 128.22
CA GLY A 68 59.68 15.99 128.02
C GLY A 68 60.00 16.36 126.56
N GLU A 69 58.98 16.81 125.82
CA GLU A 69 58.96 17.49 124.50
C GLU A 69 59.97 18.64 124.26
N PRO A 70 60.00 19.27 123.05
CA PRO A 70 59.48 18.85 121.72
C PRO A 70 60.53 19.02 120.58
N ALA A 71 60.55 18.28 119.45
CA ALA A 71 59.49 17.93 118.49
C ALA A 71 58.99 19.07 117.58
N VAL A 72 59.88 19.72 116.81
CA VAL A 72 59.51 20.71 115.75
C VAL A 72 60.07 20.33 114.37
N VAL A 73 61.13 19.51 114.31
CA VAL A 73 61.81 19.16 113.04
C VAL A 73 61.12 17.99 112.31
N VAL A 74 60.70 16.96 113.05
CA VAL A 74 60.09 15.73 112.48
C VAL A 74 58.68 15.97 111.90
N VAL A 75 57.92 16.92 112.44
CA VAL A 75 56.61 17.35 111.89
C VAL A 75 56.81 18.15 110.59
N ARG A 76 57.87 18.97 110.50
CA ARG A 76 58.21 19.74 109.30
C ARG A 76 58.63 18.84 108.14
N GLU A 77 59.40 17.81 108.40
CA GLU A 77 59.91 16.89 107.37
C GLU A 77 58.76 16.04 106.79
N ARG A 78 57.84 15.58 107.63
CA ARG A 78 56.64 14.85 107.20
C ARG A 78 55.62 15.75 106.48
N ALA A 79 55.51 17.01 106.89
CA ALA A 79 54.75 18.02 106.16
C ALA A 79 55.39 18.34 104.79
N ALA A 80 56.72 18.43 104.70
CA ALA A 80 57.44 18.65 103.45
C ALA A 80 57.22 17.49 102.45
N THR A 81 57.30 16.23 102.90
CA THR A 81 57.01 15.07 102.03
C THR A 81 55.54 15.00 101.60
N LEU A 82 54.60 15.44 102.44
CA LEU A 82 53.18 15.55 102.08
C LEU A 82 52.94 16.65 101.05
N VAL A 83 53.61 17.79 101.19
CA VAL A 83 53.60 18.89 100.22
C VAL A 83 54.20 18.42 98.89
N GLU A 84 55.37 17.77 98.89
CA GLU A 84 55.98 17.21 97.68
C GLU A 84 55.10 16.16 96.99
N ARG A 85 54.43 15.30 97.77
CA ARG A 85 53.46 14.34 97.22
C ARG A 85 52.22 15.01 96.66
N PHE A 86 51.73 16.05 97.32
CA PHE A 86 50.60 16.82 96.84
C PHE A 86 50.96 17.59 95.56
N GLU A 87 52.16 18.17 95.50
CA GLU A 87 52.70 18.82 94.31
C GLU A 87 52.90 17.81 93.17
N ALA A 88 53.47 16.64 93.44
CA ALA A 88 53.60 15.56 92.46
C ALA A 88 52.24 15.04 91.97
N ALA A 89 51.27 14.89 92.87
CA ALA A 89 49.90 14.50 92.52
C ALA A 89 49.18 15.60 91.72
N ALA A 90 49.39 16.86 92.07
CA ALA A 90 48.86 18.01 91.35
C ALA A 90 49.48 18.13 89.95
N MET A 91 50.79 17.90 89.82
CA MET A 91 51.49 17.83 88.53
C MET A 91 50.99 16.64 87.69
N ALA A 92 50.79 15.48 88.31
CA ALA A 92 50.24 14.30 87.62
C ALA A 92 48.80 14.57 87.13
N MET A 93 47.94 15.16 87.97
CA MET A 93 46.60 15.61 87.57
C MET A 93 46.64 16.63 86.44
N ALA A 94 47.55 17.61 86.49
CA ALA A 94 47.71 18.60 85.43
C ALA A 94 48.16 17.95 84.10
N ALA A 95 49.06 16.97 84.17
CA ALA A 95 49.48 16.18 82.99
C ALA A 95 48.33 15.34 82.44
N THR A 96 47.55 14.67 83.29
CA THR A 96 46.35 13.91 82.87
C THR A 96 45.29 14.82 82.26
N ALA A 97 45.02 15.99 82.86
CA ALA A 97 44.08 16.96 82.31
C ALA A 97 44.55 17.50 80.95
N THR A 98 45.85 17.72 80.78
CA THR A 98 46.43 18.14 79.49
C THR A 98 46.26 17.05 78.43
N GLY A 99 46.53 15.79 78.77
CA GLY A 99 46.32 14.66 77.85
C GLY A 99 44.85 14.46 77.45
N VAL A 100 43.91 14.63 78.39
CA VAL A 100 42.47 14.57 78.09
C VAL A 100 42.04 15.75 77.20
N VAL A 101 42.57 16.95 77.44
CA VAL A 101 42.29 18.12 76.58
C VAL A 101 42.85 17.91 75.17
N GLU A 102 44.03 17.28 75.02
CA GLU A 102 44.56 16.89 73.71
C GLU A 102 43.68 15.85 73.03
N GLU A 103 43.29 14.76 73.70
CA GLU A 103 42.34 13.77 73.14
C GLU A 103 41.01 14.40 72.72
N LEU A 104 40.45 15.31 73.53
CA LEU A 104 39.22 16.05 73.20
C LEU A 104 39.41 16.98 71.99
N ARG A 105 40.59 17.59 71.81
CA ARG A 105 40.90 18.38 70.61
C ARG A 105 40.97 17.50 69.36
N THR A 106 41.62 16.33 69.45
CA THR A 106 41.70 15.38 68.33
C THR A 106 40.31 14.88 67.93
N LEU A 107 39.42 14.60 68.90
CA LEU A 107 38.02 14.25 68.63
C LEU A 107 37.24 15.40 67.99
N GLY A 108 37.51 16.65 68.40
CA GLY A 108 36.94 17.85 67.76
C GLY A 108 37.38 18.04 66.31
N GLU A 109 38.64 17.73 65.99
CA GLU A 109 39.17 17.74 64.62
C GLU A 109 38.55 16.63 63.75
N VAL A 110 38.35 15.43 64.30
CA VAL A 110 37.65 14.33 63.61
C VAL A 110 36.18 14.70 63.33
N ALA A 111 35.48 15.28 64.30
CA ALA A 111 34.09 15.73 64.10
C ALA A 111 33.98 16.83 63.03
N ALA A 112 34.95 17.75 62.95
CA ALA A 112 34.99 18.76 61.89
C ALA A 112 35.20 18.12 60.49
N VAL A 113 36.06 17.10 60.38
CA VAL A 113 36.26 16.36 59.13
C VAL A 113 35.02 15.57 58.71
N GLU A 114 34.26 15.00 59.66
CA GLU A 114 33.00 14.31 59.36
C GLU A 114 31.94 15.26 58.78
N VAL A 115 31.79 16.46 59.35
CA VAL A 115 30.89 17.49 58.80
C VAL A 115 31.32 17.93 57.40
N GLU A 116 32.61 18.17 57.19
CA GLU A 116 33.16 18.50 55.86
C GLU A 116 32.92 17.36 54.86
N LEU A 117 33.18 16.11 55.25
CA LEU A 117 32.95 14.93 54.40
C LEU A 117 31.47 14.77 54.03
N GLU A 118 30.56 14.97 54.98
CA GLU A 118 29.11 14.93 54.72
C GLU A 118 28.71 16.05 53.75
N SER A 119 29.26 17.26 53.92
CA SER A 119 29.01 18.38 53.00
C SER A 119 29.54 18.11 51.57
N VAL A 120 30.74 17.53 51.45
CA VAL A 120 31.35 17.17 50.16
C VAL A 120 30.56 16.03 49.50
N THR A 121 30.10 15.06 50.29
CA THR A 121 29.27 13.95 49.83
C THR A 121 27.92 14.48 49.32
N ALA A 122 27.25 15.33 50.07
CA ALA A 122 26.00 15.98 49.64
C ALA A 122 26.18 16.81 48.36
N ALA A 123 27.26 17.58 48.25
CA ALA A 123 27.58 18.33 47.03
C ALA A 123 27.90 17.40 45.84
N ALA A 124 28.56 16.26 46.07
CA ALA A 124 28.81 15.26 45.04
C ALA A 124 27.51 14.58 44.57
N GLU A 125 26.62 14.22 45.50
CA GLU A 125 25.31 13.66 45.18
C GLU A 125 24.43 14.65 44.41
N GLN A 126 24.41 15.93 44.81
CA GLN A 126 23.69 16.98 44.10
C GLN A 126 24.23 17.16 42.67
N ARG A 127 25.56 17.20 42.47
CA ARG A 127 26.17 17.26 41.13
C ARG A 127 25.82 16.02 40.31
N ALA A 128 25.84 14.84 40.90
CA ALA A 128 25.45 13.61 40.22
C ALA A 128 23.96 13.57 39.87
N ALA A 129 23.09 14.11 40.73
CA ALA A 129 21.66 14.27 40.44
C ALA A 129 21.43 15.24 39.28
N GLN A 130 22.11 16.40 39.28
CA GLN A 130 22.02 17.38 38.20
C GLN A 130 22.50 16.80 36.87
N ALA A 131 23.67 16.17 36.85
CA ALA A 131 24.21 15.54 35.63
C ALA A 131 23.27 14.45 35.08
N ARG A 132 22.63 13.66 35.95
CA ARG A 132 21.61 12.68 35.54
C ARG A 132 20.35 13.34 34.97
N SER A 133 19.90 14.45 35.55
CA SER A 133 18.77 15.22 35.03
C SER A 133 19.07 15.79 33.64
N ASP A 134 20.23 16.40 33.47
CA ASP A 134 20.67 17.01 32.20
C ASP A 134 20.82 15.93 31.11
N ALA A 135 21.43 14.79 31.44
CA ALA A 135 21.54 13.64 30.53
C ALA A 135 20.16 13.11 30.12
N ALA A 136 19.22 12.98 31.07
CA ALA A 136 17.87 12.54 30.78
C ALA A 136 17.11 13.54 29.91
N GLU A 137 17.33 14.84 30.07
CA GLU A 137 16.74 15.86 29.21
C GLU A 137 17.33 15.83 27.80
N ALA A 138 18.65 15.72 27.67
CA ALA A 138 19.32 15.59 26.38
C ALA A 138 18.81 14.36 25.61
N GLU A 139 18.65 13.23 26.29
CA GLU A 139 18.07 12.01 25.72
C GLU A 139 16.63 12.23 25.23
N ARG A 140 15.79 12.90 26.04
CA ARG A 140 14.42 13.23 25.62
C ARG A 140 14.38 14.16 24.41
N ARG A 141 15.27 15.16 24.36
CA ARG A 141 15.38 16.07 23.21
C ARG A 141 15.82 15.30 21.96
N ARG A 142 16.81 14.40 22.08
CA ARG A 142 17.27 13.56 20.96
C ARG A 142 16.14 12.68 20.42
N ARG A 143 15.43 11.95 21.28
CA ARG A 143 14.31 11.10 20.87
C ARG A 143 13.19 11.88 20.18
N ARG A 144 12.87 13.08 20.66
CA ARG A 144 11.88 13.95 20.00
C ARG A 144 12.34 14.40 18.61
N ALA A 145 13.61 14.74 18.45
CA ALA A 145 14.18 15.11 17.15
C ALA A 145 14.19 13.92 16.18
N GLU A 146 14.58 12.73 16.65
CA GLU A 146 14.53 11.49 15.87
C GLU A 146 13.09 11.14 15.44
N ALA A 147 12.11 11.26 16.35
CA ALA A 147 10.72 11.03 16.03
C ALA A 147 10.17 12.04 15.00
N ALA A 148 10.50 13.32 15.15
CA ALA A 148 10.10 14.36 14.20
C ALA A 148 10.75 14.17 12.82
N ALA A 149 12.00 13.72 12.77
CA ALA A 149 12.68 13.39 11.51
C ALA A 149 12.02 12.19 10.81
N ALA A 150 11.71 11.14 11.57
CA ALA A 150 11.01 9.96 11.03
C ALA A 150 9.60 10.32 10.50
N GLU A 151 8.86 11.18 11.20
CA GLU A 151 7.56 11.68 10.73
C GLU A 151 7.69 12.51 9.45
N ALA A 152 8.70 13.38 9.36
CA ALA A 152 8.95 14.18 8.16
C ALA A 152 9.34 13.30 6.96
N ASP A 153 10.16 12.27 7.17
CA ASP A 153 10.52 11.33 6.11
C ASP A 153 9.32 10.48 5.65
N GLN A 154 8.44 10.08 6.57
CA GLN A 154 7.20 9.41 6.22
C GLN A 154 6.29 10.31 5.39
N LEU A 155 6.09 11.57 5.81
CA LEU A 155 5.27 12.53 5.06
C LEU A 155 5.84 12.79 3.66
N ARG A 156 7.17 12.84 3.52
CA ARG A 156 7.83 12.96 2.22
C ARG A 156 7.59 11.74 1.35
N ALA A 157 7.73 10.53 1.89
CA ALA A 157 7.47 9.29 1.16
C ALA A 157 6.01 9.19 0.70
N ASP A 158 5.05 9.56 1.58
CA ASP A 158 3.64 9.59 1.24
C ASP A 158 3.33 10.65 0.16
N ALA A 159 3.98 11.82 0.22
CA ALA A 159 3.83 12.86 -0.79
C ALA A 159 4.44 12.45 -2.15
N GLU A 160 5.60 11.79 -2.15
CA GLU A 160 6.24 11.24 -3.34
C GLU A 160 5.35 10.16 -3.98
N ALA A 161 4.81 9.22 -3.19
CA ALA A 161 3.87 8.20 -3.66
C ALA A 161 2.59 8.82 -4.25
N ALA A 162 1.99 9.79 -3.56
CA ALA A 162 0.80 10.49 -4.07
C ALA A 162 1.09 11.26 -5.37
N ALA A 163 2.29 11.83 -5.52
CA ALA A 163 2.70 12.49 -6.77
C ALA A 163 2.86 11.49 -7.92
N GLU A 164 3.45 10.31 -7.67
CA GLU A 164 3.57 9.24 -8.66
C GLU A 164 2.20 8.70 -9.09
N GLU A 165 1.28 8.48 -8.13
CA GLU A 165 -0.10 8.10 -8.42
C GLU A 165 -0.83 9.17 -9.26
N ALA A 166 -0.65 10.46 -8.94
CA ALA A 166 -1.23 11.54 -9.72
C ALA A 166 -0.69 11.60 -11.15
N LEU A 167 0.62 11.42 -11.35
CA LEU A 167 1.25 11.42 -12.67
C LEU A 167 0.79 10.23 -13.51
N THR A 168 0.69 9.04 -12.91
CA THR A 168 0.18 7.85 -13.61
C THR A 168 -1.30 8.02 -13.99
N ALA A 169 -2.12 8.55 -13.09
CA ALA A 169 -3.52 8.87 -13.38
C ALA A 169 -3.65 9.90 -14.52
N GLU A 170 -2.82 10.95 -14.54
CA GLU A 170 -2.79 11.94 -15.63
C GLU A 170 -2.41 11.30 -16.97
N GLN A 171 -1.37 10.47 -17.00
CA GLN A 171 -0.95 9.75 -18.20
C GLN A 171 -2.05 8.83 -18.73
N HIS A 172 -2.74 8.10 -17.83
CA HIS A 172 -3.88 7.29 -18.19
C HIS A 172 -5.03 8.13 -18.75
N ALA A 173 -5.40 9.23 -18.09
CA ALA A 173 -6.44 10.14 -18.59
C ALA A 173 -6.09 10.72 -19.96
N ARG A 174 -4.83 11.12 -20.18
CA ARG A 174 -4.36 11.65 -21.46
C ARG A 174 -4.39 10.60 -22.56
N SER A 175 -3.94 9.38 -22.27
CA SER A 175 -3.98 8.28 -23.25
C SER A 175 -5.42 7.90 -23.62
N ALA A 176 -6.34 7.88 -22.65
CA ALA A 176 -7.76 7.65 -22.87
C ALA A 176 -8.40 8.76 -23.72
N ALA A 177 -8.07 10.03 -23.46
CA ALA A 177 -8.55 11.16 -24.24
C ALA A 177 -8.09 11.09 -25.70
N LEU A 178 -6.81 10.80 -25.94
CA LEU A 178 -6.27 10.62 -27.30
C LEU A 178 -6.89 9.42 -28.03
N ALA A 179 -7.20 8.34 -27.32
CA ALA A 179 -7.89 7.19 -27.90
C ALA A 179 -9.33 7.56 -28.29
N ALA A 180 -10.05 8.28 -27.42
CA ALA A 180 -11.40 8.75 -27.70
C ALA A 180 -11.45 9.73 -28.88
N GLU A 181 -10.47 10.63 -29.00
CA GLU A 181 -10.37 11.56 -30.13
C GLU A 181 -10.16 10.81 -31.45
N ARG A 182 -9.26 9.82 -31.48
CA ARG A 182 -9.05 8.99 -32.68
C ARG A 182 -10.31 8.22 -33.08
N GLU A 183 -11.04 7.71 -32.10
CA GLU A 183 -12.30 6.99 -32.37
C GLU A 183 -13.37 7.94 -32.90
N ALA A 184 -13.48 9.15 -32.35
CA ALA A 184 -14.38 10.17 -32.85
C ALA A 184 -14.05 10.58 -34.30
N THR A 185 -12.77 10.73 -34.65
CA THR A 185 -12.34 11.00 -36.03
C THR A 185 -12.72 9.86 -36.97
N ARG A 186 -12.47 8.60 -36.60
CA ARG A 186 -12.88 7.44 -37.41
C ARG A 186 -14.38 7.36 -37.60
N ALA A 187 -15.15 7.60 -36.54
CA ALA A 187 -16.60 7.63 -36.62
C ALA A 187 -17.10 8.73 -37.57
N HIS A 188 -16.43 9.90 -37.57
CA HIS A 188 -16.76 10.98 -38.49
C HIS A 188 -16.45 10.60 -39.95
N GLU A 189 -15.27 10.05 -40.23
CA GLU A 189 -14.88 9.56 -41.55
C GLU A 189 -15.84 8.46 -42.06
N ASP A 190 -16.30 7.58 -41.16
CA ASP A 190 -17.28 6.55 -41.46
C ASP A 190 -18.65 7.14 -41.82
N VAL A 191 -19.10 8.17 -41.10
CA VAL A 191 -20.35 8.89 -41.40
C VAL A 191 -20.25 9.59 -42.76
N GLU A 192 -19.14 10.27 -43.06
CA GLU A 192 -18.92 10.91 -44.36
C GLU A 192 -18.93 9.89 -45.50
N ARG A 193 -18.24 8.75 -45.33
CA ARG A 193 -18.22 7.67 -46.30
C ARG A 193 -19.63 7.09 -46.54
N LEU A 194 -20.39 6.86 -45.47
CA LEU A 194 -21.76 6.37 -45.57
C LEU A 194 -22.68 7.39 -46.24
N ALA A 195 -22.53 8.68 -45.95
CA ALA A 195 -23.30 9.74 -46.60
C ALA A 195 -23.01 9.79 -48.11
N ALA A 196 -21.75 9.67 -48.51
CA ALA A 196 -21.36 9.59 -49.92
C ALA A 196 -21.98 8.36 -50.62
N ASN A 197 -21.96 7.20 -49.97
CA ASN A 197 -22.58 5.97 -50.50
C ASN A 197 -24.09 6.13 -50.66
N VAL A 198 -24.78 6.73 -49.68
CA VAL A 198 -26.22 6.98 -49.75
C VAL A 198 -26.53 7.94 -50.90
N ALA A 199 -25.74 8.99 -51.09
CA ALA A 199 -25.91 9.92 -52.21
C ALA A 199 -25.73 9.22 -53.57
N ALA A 200 -24.71 8.37 -53.71
CA ALA A 200 -24.48 7.58 -54.92
C ALA A 200 -25.65 6.63 -55.22
N LEU A 201 -26.09 5.85 -54.22
CA LEU A 201 -27.23 4.93 -54.36
C LEU A 201 -28.53 5.67 -54.68
N THR A 202 -28.71 6.87 -54.12
CA THR A 202 -29.87 7.72 -54.46
C THR A 202 -29.83 8.16 -55.91
N HIS A 203 -28.65 8.55 -56.41
CA HIS A 203 -28.47 8.91 -57.82
C HIS A 203 -28.72 7.71 -58.76
N GLU A 204 -28.19 6.54 -58.44
CA GLU A 204 -28.42 5.30 -59.19
C GLU A 204 -29.91 4.93 -59.22
N ARG A 205 -30.59 5.01 -58.07
CA ARG A 205 -32.04 4.78 -57.99
C ARG A 205 -32.81 5.74 -58.90
N ASP A 206 -32.50 7.03 -58.85
CA ASP A 206 -33.21 8.04 -59.64
C ASP A 206 -32.97 7.86 -61.15
N ALA A 207 -31.74 7.48 -61.55
CA ALA A 207 -31.41 7.12 -62.91
C ALA A 207 -32.18 5.86 -63.38
N ALA A 208 -32.25 4.83 -62.55
CA ALA A 208 -33.00 3.60 -62.82
C ALA A 208 -34.51 3.88 -62.94
N LEU A 209 -35.08 4.71 -62.07
CA LEU A 209 -36.49 5.13 -62.15
C LEU A 209 -36.77 5.92 -63.43
N ALA A 210 -35.87 6.82 -63.83
CA ALA A 210 -35.99 7.55 -65.09
C ALA A 210 -35.93 6.62 -66.31
N GLN A 211 -35.06 5.60 -66.28
CA GLN A 211 -34.98 4.58 -67.33
C GLN A 211 -36.25 3.72 -67.38
N ALA A 212 -36.75 3.26 -66.24
CA ALA A 212 -37.98 2.47 -66.16
C ALA A 212 -39.18 3.24 -66.72
N ARG A 213 -39.29 4.55 -66.44
CA ARG A 213 -40.32 5.42 -67.03
C ARG A 213 -40.20 5.49 -68.55
N ARG A 214 -39.00 5.74 -69.09
CA ARG A 214 -38.77 5.75 -70.54
C ARG A 214 -39.18 4.43 -71.19
N LEU A 215 -38.78 3.30 -70.62
CA LEU A 215 -39.16 1.98 -71.14
C LEU A 215 -40.68 1.74 -71.08
N ALA A 216 -41.36 2.25 -70.06
CA ALA A 216 -42.82 2.16 -69.97
C ALA A 216 -43.52 3.03 -71.04
N ASP A 217 -43.00 4.23 -71.30
CA ASP A 217 -43.49 5.11 -72.37
C ASP A 217 -43.26 4.47 -73.75
N ASP A 218 -42.06 3.93 -73.99
CA ASP A 218 -41.71 3.21 -75.23
C ASP A 218 -42.60 1.99 -75.44
N LEU A 219 -42.88 1.20 -74.39
CA LEU A 219 -43.77 0.05 -74.46
C LEU A 219 -45.20 0.48 -74.80
N THR A 220 -45.69 1.57 -74.21
CA THR A 220 -47.02 2.12 -74.49
C THR A 220 -47.12 2.58 -75.95
N ALA A 221 -46.09 3.26 -76.45
CA ALA A 221 -46.03 3.68 -77.86
C ALA A 221 -45.98 2.48 -78.82
N ALA A 222 -45.19 1.45 -78.49
CA ALA A 222 -45.12 0.22 -79.28
C ALA A 222 -46.47 -0.52 -79.31
N GLN A 223 -47.18 -0.59 -78.17
CA GLN A 223 -48.52 -1.16 -78.10
C GLN A 223 -49.51 -0.39 -78.99
N ALA A 224 -49.49 0.95 -78.96
CA ALA A 224 -50.33 1.77 -79.82
C ALA A 224 -50.06 1.53 -81.33
N LEU A 225 -48.79 1.36 -81.72
CA LEU A 225 -48.42 1.03 -83.09
C LEU A 225 -48.94 -0.36 -83.51
N VAL A 226 -48.86 -1.35 -82.62
CA VAL A 226 -49.40 -2.69 -82.87
C VAL A 226 -50.91 -2.65 -83.02
N ASP A 227 -51.62 -1.91 -82.16
CA ASP A 227 -53.07 -1.75 -82.24
C ASP A 227 -53.49 -1.01 -83.52
N GLN A 228 -52.74 0.01 -83.93
CA GLN A 228 -52.95 0.70 -85.20
C GLN A 228 -52.77 -0.25 -86.39
N ALA A 229 -51.65 -0.98 -86.45
CA ALA A 229 -51.36 -1.93 -87.53
C ALA A 229 -52.42 -3.04 -87.59
N ARG A 230 -52.90 -3.49 -86.42
CA ARG A 230 -54.01 -4.45 -86.33
C ARG A 230 -55.30 -3.88 -86.90
N GLY A 231 -55.66 -2.65 -86.54
CA GLY A 231 -56.84 -1.96 -87.06
C GLY A 231 -56.76 -1.70 -88.56
N GLU A 232 -55.60 -1.33 -89.09
CA GLU A 232 -55.35 -1.16 -90.53
C GLU A 232 -55.52 -2.49 -91.28
N ARG A 233 -54.96 -3.58 -90.75
CA ARG A 233 -55.14 -4.93 -91.30
C ARG A 233 -56.62 -5.35 -91.31
N GLU A 234 -57.35 -5.12 -90.22
CA GLU A 234 -58.78 -5.44 -90.12
C GLU A 234 -59.62 -4.66 -91.16
N ARG A 235 -59.33 -3.37 -91.36
CA ARG A 235 -59.94 -2.56 -92.43
C ARG A 235 -59.62 -3.09 -93.82
N MET A 236 -58.35 -3.43 -94.07
CA MET A 236 -57.93 -3.99 -95.36
C MET A 236 -58.62 -5.33 -95.65
N CYS A 237 -58.79 -6.20 -94.65
CA CYS A 237 -59.57 -7.43 -94.80
C CYS A 237 -61.03 -7.12 -95.13
N ALA A 238 -61.69 -6.20 -94.41
CA ALA A 238 -63.07 -5.83 -94.67
C ALA A 238 -63.28 -5.23 -96.07
N ASP A 239 -62.36 -4.38 -96.53
CA ASP A 239 -62.36 -3.81 -97.88
C ASP A 239 -62.21 -4.89 -98.95
N MET A 240 -61.36 -5.89 -98.71
CA MET A 240 -61.20 -7.04 -99.62
C MET A 240 -62.46 -7.90 -99.66
N ASP A 241 -63.07 -8.19 -98.50
CA ASP A 241 -64.33 -8.94 -98.41
C ASP A 241 -65.49 -8.20 -99.10
N GLU A 242 -65.54 -6.87 -99.02
CA GLU A 242 -66.52 -6.03 -99.73
C GLU A 242 -66.29 -6.06 -101.25
N ARG A 243 -65.03 -5.97 -101.70
CA ARG A 243 -64.69 -6.09 -103.12
C ARG A 243 -65.05 -7.47 -103.67
N GLU A 244 -64.80 -8.54 -102.92
CA GLU A 244 -65.16 -9.90 -103.29
C GLU A 244 -66.68 -10.05 -103.42
N ARG A 245 -67.45 -9.56 -102.44
CA ARG A 245 -68.92 -9.52 -102.52
C ARG A 245 -69.41 -8.74 -103.73
N ARG A 246 -68.82 -7.57 -104.02
CA ARG A 246 -69.18 -6.78 -105.20
C ARG A 246 -68.86 -7.49 -106.52
N ILE A 247 -67.75 -8.22 -106.59
CA ILE A 247 -67.41 -9.05 -107.75
C ILE A 247 -68.48 -10.13 -107.94
N LEU A 248 -68.85 -10.84 -106.88
CA LEU A 248 -69.90 -11.86 -106.93
C LEU A 248 -71.25 -11.30 -107.37
N ASP A 249 -71.64 -10.11 -106.87
CA ASP A 249 -72.86 -9.42 -107.28
C ASP A 249 -72.83 -9.06 -108.79
N LEU A 250 -71.72 -8.49 -109.27
CA LEU A 250 -71.54 -8.14 -110.68
C LEU A 250 -71.55 -9.38 -111.59
N GLU A 251 -70.99 -10.50 -111.12
CA GLU A 251 -71.05 -11.77 -111.83
C GLU A 251 -72.47 -12.31 -111.91
N ALA A 252 -73.25 -12.21 -110.83
CA ALA A 252 -74.67 -12.57 -110.81
C ALA A 252 -75.51 -11.67 -111.73
N GLU A 253 -75.31 -10.34 -111.69
CA GLU A 253 -75.94 -9.37 -112.60
C GLU A 253 -75.59 -9.69 -114.07
N ARG A 254 -74.32 -9.98 -114.36
CA ARG A 254 -73.87 -10.38 -115.71
C ARG A 254 -74.51 -11.70 -116.15
N ALA A 255 -74.65 -12.67 -115.25
CA ALA A 255 -75.31 -13.94 -115.54
C ALA A 255 -76.80 -13.75 -115.84
N ALA A 256 -77.51 -12.92 -115.05
CA ALA A 256 -78.90 -12.56 -115.28
C ALA A 256 -79.08 -11.83 -116.63
N ALA A 257 -78.27 -10.81 -116.91
CA ALA A 257 -78.31 -10.08 -118.18
C ALA A 257 -78.04 -11.01 -119.39
N ARG A 258 -77.12 -11.97 -119.25
CA ARG A 258 -76.90 -13.01 -120.29
C ARG A 258 -78.14 -13.87 -120.50
N GLN A 259 -78.80 -14.32 -119.43
CA GLN A 259 -80.04 -15.09 -119.53
C GLN A 259 -81.15 -14.29 -120.20
N GLU A 260 -81.29 -13.00 -119.88
CA GLU A 260 -82.24 -12.10 -120.54
C GLU A 260 -81.95 -11.94 -122.04
N VAL A 261 -80.68 -11.73 -122.41
CA VAL A 261 -80.27 -11.68 -123.83
C VAL A 261 -80.59 -13.00 -124.53
N THR A 262 -80.30 -14.14 -123.92
CA THR A 262 -80.66 -15.46 -124.46
C THR A 262 -82.17 -15.62 -124.61
N ALA A 263 -82.96 -15.18 -123.64
CA ALA A 263 -84.42 -15.22 -123.69
C ALA A 263 -85.00 -14.28 -124.77
N LEU A 264 -84.45 -13.07 -124.92
CA LEU A 264 -84.82 -12.14 -125.99
C LEU A 264 -84.45 -12.68 -127.37
N ALA A 265 -83.29 -13.31 -127.51
CA ALA A 265 -82.88 -13.99 -128.74
C ALA A 265 -83.86 -15.13 -129.10
N ALA A 266 -84.23 -15.97 -128.13
CA ALA A 266 -85.23 -17.01 -128.34
C ALA A 266 -86.60 -16.45 -128.75
N ARG A 267 -87.06 -15.35 -128.11
CA ARG A 267 -88.29 -14.66 -128.51
C ARG A 267 -88.21 -14.07 -129.92
N LEU A 268 -87.07 -13.51 -130.31
CA LEU A 268 -86.85 -13.01 -131.67
C LEU A 268 -86.90 -14.14 -132.68
N ASP A 269 -86.32 -15.30 -132.37
CA ASP A 269 -86.38 -16.49 -133.21
C ASP A 269 -87.81 -17.02 -133.32
N GLU A 270 -88.59 -17.03 -132.23
CA GLU A 270 -90.04 -17.35 -132.25
C GLU A 270 -90.82 -16.37 -133.14
N VAL A 271 -90.61 -15.06 -132.99
CA VAL A 271 -91.24 -14.04 -133.84
C VAL A 271 -90.83 -14.22 -135.30
N ARG A 272 -89.56 -14.55 -135.57
CA ARG A 272 -89.07 -14.82 -136.93
C ARG A 272 -89.71 -16.08 -137.51
N ALA A 273 -89.90 -17.13 -136.72
CA ALA A 273 -90.61 -18.35 -137.12
C ALA A 273 -92.10 -18.10 -137.38
N LEU A 274 -92.76 -17.30 -136.54
CA LEU A 274 -94.14 -16.83 -136.76
C LEU A 274 -94.25 -15.98 -138.03
N TYR A 275 -93.30 -15.06 -138.26
CA TYR A 275 -93.26 -14.27 -139.48
C TYR A 275 -93.04 -15.16 -140.71
N ALA A 276 -92.14 -16.14 -140.65
CA ALA A 276 -91.87 -17.08 -141.74
C ALA A 276 -93.08 -17.99 -142.05
N THR A 277 -93.87 -18.37 -141.05
CA THR A 277 -95.11 -19.15 -141.24
C THR A 277 -96.24 -18.29 -141.82
N LEU A 278 -96.35 -17.01 -141.44
CA LEU A 278 -97.29 -16.05 -142.03
C LEU A 278 -96.91 -15.62 -143.47
N ASN A 279 -95.61 -15.58 -143.78
CA ASN A 279 -95.07 -15.22 -145.11
C ASN A 279 -94.64 -16.43 -145.96
N SER A 280 -95.01 -17.65 -145.57
CA SER A 280 -94.78 -18.82 -146.42
C SER A 280 -95.75 -18.78 -147.60
N PRO A 281 -95.28 -18.74 -148.86
CA PRO A 281 -96.16 -18.87 -150.01
C PRO A 281 -96.80 -20.25 -149.98
N GLY A 282 -98.13 -20.30 -149.96
CA GLY A 282 -98.87 -21.55 -150.18
C GLY A 282 -98.35 -22.27 -151.43
N PRO A 283 -98.33 -23.62 -151.43
CA PRO A 283 -97.64 -24.39 -152.47
C PRO A 283 -98.29 -24.18 -153.84
N HIS A 284 -97.61 -23.43 -154.71
CA HIS A 284 -97.97 -23.33 -156.13
C HIS A 284 -97.41 -24.52 -156.91
N ARG A 285 -98.34 -25.26 -157.52
CA ARG A 285 -98.14 -26.41 -158.40
C ARG A 285 -97.29 -26.07 -159.64
N THR A 286 -96.27 -26.90 -159.85
CA THR A 286 -95.81 -27.53 -161.12
C THR A 286 -95.94 -26.76 -162.44
N THR A 287 -94.80 -26.58 -163.14
CA THR A 287 -94.57 -27.10 -164.50
C THR A 287 -93.07 -27.10 -164.86
N ARG A 288 -92.57 -28.28 -165.28
CA ARG A 288 -91.32 -28.58 -166.04
C ARG A 288 -91.40 -27.98 -167.46
N PRO A 289 -90.32 -27.77 -168.26
CA PRO A 289 -89.43 -28.79 -168.88
C PRO A 289 -87.92 -28.39 -168.79
N ASP A 290 -86.89 -29.25 -168.77
CA ASP A 290 -86.33 -30.24 -169.71
C ASP A 290 -84.95 -29.79 -170.25
N GLN A 291 -84.05 -30.78 -170.41
CA GLN A 291 -82.74 -30.78 -171.13
C GLN A 291 -81.57 -30.04 -170.45
N GLY A 292 -80.35 -30.58 -170.37
CA GLY A 292 -79.72 -31.79 -170.88
C GLY A 292 -78.19 -31.62 -170.83
N GLU A 293 -77.45 -32.75 -170.86
CA GLU A 293 -76.07 -32.90 -171.38
C GLU A 293 -74.93 -32.15 -170.64
N HIS A 294 -73.68 -32.61 -170.53
CA HIS A 294 -72.95 -33.86 -170.74
C HIS A 294 -71.55 -33.62 -170.12
N ALA A 295 -70.88 -34.70 -169.71
CA ALA A 295 -69.47 -34.84 -169.28
C ALA A 295 -69.10 -34.49 -167.83
#